data_AF-A0A352F461-F1
#
_entry.id   AF-A0A352F461-F1
#
_cell.length_a   1.000
_cell.length_b   1.000
_cell.length_c   1.000
_cell.angle_alpha   90.00
_cell.angle_beta   90.00
_cell.angle_gamma   90.00
#
_symmetry.space_group_name_H-M   'P 1'
#
loop_
_entity.id
_entity.type
_entity.pdbx_description
1 polymer ?
#
loop_
_entity_poly.entity_id
_entity_poly.type
_entity_poly.pdbx_seq_one_letter_code
_entity_poly.pdbx_strand_id
1 'polypeptide(L)' 'MAGEVEVVRVAAFDIIKMEDKEWDGPKRDDDVLSYTAKINGCSLTVIKNGNVVFDSDYNKGAQIRIVEDVVHLPEGAFGT' A
#
# COMPACT_ATOMS: atom_id res chain seq x y z
N MET A 1 -4.05 -3.98 -22.34
CA MET A 1 -3.42 -4.44 -21.10
C MET A 1 -2.78 -3.22 -20.47
N ALA A 2 -3.49 -2.53 -19.57
CA ALA A 2 -2.90 -1.46 -18.79
C ALA A 2 -2.16 -2.15 -17.64
N GLY A 3 -0.83 -2.22 -17.72
CA GLY A 3 -0.05 -2.60 -16.56
C GLY A 3 -0.30 -1.54 -15.49
N GLU A 4 -0.68 -1.96 -14.29
CA GLU A 4 -0.65 -1.08 -13.11
C GLU A 4 0.77 -0.49 -13.05
N VAL A 5 0.90 0.79 -13.41
CA VAL A 5 2.19 1.46 -13.37
C VAL A 5 2.45 1.72 -11.88
N GLU A 6 3.52 1.11 -11.39
CA GLU A 6 3.95 1.27 -10.01
C GLU A 6 4.76 2.56 -9.89
N VAL A 7 4.42 3.42 -8.93
CA VAL A 7 5.02 4.76 -8.82
C VAL A 7 6.03 4.84 -7.70
N VAL A 8 5.78 4.14 -6.58
CA VAL A 8 6.61 4.26 -5.38
C VAL A 8 6.93 2.88 -4.83
N ARG A 9 8.21 2.67 -4.57
CA ARG A 9 8.72 1.53 -3.80
C ARG A 9 9.23 2.04 -2.47
N VAL A 10 8.67 1.55 -1.37
CA VAL A 10 9.22 1.78 -0.04
C VAL A 10 10.00 0.54 0.37
N ALA A 11 11.33 0.62 0.26
CA ALA A 11 12.23 -0.45 0.71
C ALA A 11 12.56 -0.29 2.19
N ALA A 12 12.32 -1.35 2.96
CA ALA A 12 12.48 -1.43 4.42
C ALA A 12 11.60 -0.45 5.18
N PHE A 13 10.53 -0.96 5.79
CA PHE A 13 9.61 -0.28 6.69
C PHE A 13 9.49 -1.09 7.99
N ASP A 14 9.14 -0.44 9.09
CA ASP A 14 8.92 -1.15 10.36
C ASP A 14 7.44 -1.49 10.54
N ILE A 15 6.56 -0.57 10.13
CA ILE A 15 5.12 -0.68 10.39
C ILE A 15 4.35 -0.15 9.18
N ILE A 16 3.37 -0.93 8.74
CA ILE A 16 2.29 -0.48 7.86
C ILE A 16 1.02 -0.36 8.70
N LYS A 17 0.38 0.81 8.64
CA LYS A 17 -0.93 1.05 9.22
C LYS A 17 -1.96 1.16 8.11
N MET A 18 -3.01 0.36 8.24
CA MET A 18 -4.19 0.33 7.38
C MET A 18 -5.40 0.34 8.31
N GLU A 19 -6.43 1.12 8.01
CA GLU A 19 -7.67 1.02 8.80
C GLU A 19 -8.43 -0.27 8.48
N ASP A 20 -8.81 -0.96 9.55
CA ASP A 20 -9.57 -2.19 9.47
C ASP A 20 -10.93 -1.91 8.79
N LYS A 21 -11.35 -2.81 7.89
CA LYS A 21 -12.57 -2.75 7.05
C LYS A 21 -12.50 -1.92 5.77
N GLU A 22 -11.52 -1.04 5.65
CA GLU A 22 -11.26 -0.25 4.43
C GLU A 22 -10.56 -1.07 3.35
N TRP A 23 -9.71 -2.01 3.77
CA TRP A 23 -8.91 -2.85 2.88
C TRP A 23 -9.45 -4.29 2.81
N ASP A 24 -9.34 -4.91 1.64
CA ASP A 24 -9.56 -6.33 1.40
C ASP A 24 -8.21 -7.03 1.34
N GLY A 25 -7.86 -7.77 2.40
CA GLY A 25 -6.57 -8.46 2.51
C GLY A 25 -6.13 -8.75 3.96
N PRO A 26 -4.95 -9.36 4.14
CA PRO A 26 -4.01 -9.73 3.08
C PRO A 26 -4.47 -10.93 2.26
N LYS A 27 -4.32 -10.84 0.93
CA LYS A 27 -4.32 -11.99 0.04
C LYS A 27 -2.88 -12.39 -0.22
N ARG A 28 -2.53 -13.63 0.08
CA ARG A 28 -1.18 -14.16 -0.14
C ARG A 28 -1.15 -14.93 -1.46
N ASP A 29 -0.22 -14.55 -2.33
CA ASP A 29 0.17 -15.31 -3.51
C ASP A 29 1.69 -15.48 -3.42
N ASP A 30 2.14 -16.70 -3.11
CA ASP A 30 3.55 -17.02 -2.87
C ASP A 30 4.18 -16.12 -1.78
N ASP A 31 5.22 -15.35 -2.12
CA ASP A 31 5.88 -14.35 -1.25
C ASP A 31 5.29 -12.94 -1.35
N VAL A 32 4.16 -12.76 -2.05
CA VAL A 32 3.49 -11.48 -2.21
C VAL A 32 2.24 -11.40 -1.32
N LEU A 33 2.14 -10.35 -0.51
CA LEU A 33 0.92 -9.99 0.21
C LEU A 33 0.24 -8.80 -0.49
N SER A 34 -1.02 -8.96 -0.87
CA SER A 34 -1.78 -7.94 -1.58
C SER A 34 -2.98 -7.44 -0.75
N TYR A 35 -3.22 -6.14 -0.82
CA TYR A 35 -4.37 -5.46 -0.20
C TYR A 35 -5.09 -4.64 -1.26
N THR A 36 -6.41 -4.69 -1.30
CA THR A 36 -7.21 -3.90 -2.25
C THR A 36 -8.15 -2.95 -1.52
N ALA A 37 -8.15 -1.67 -1.88
CA ALA A 37 -9.04 -0.67 -1.29
C ALA A 37 -10.51 -0.99 -1.60
N LYS A 38 -11.36 -1.11 -0.58
CA LYS A 38 -12.79 -1.42 -0.72
C LYS A 38 -13.65 -0.18 -0.91
N ILE A 39 -13.17 0.97 -0.45
CA ILE A 39 -13.84 2.27 -0.51
C ILE A 39 -12.90 3.35 -1.06
N ASN A 40 -13.42 4.54 -1.34
CA ASN A 40 -12.60 5.71 -1.68
C ASN A 40 -12.13 6.37 -0.38
N GLY A 41 -10.88 6.86 -0.37
CA GLY A 41 -10.29 7.45 0.82
C GLY A 41 -9.70 6.42 1.78
N CYS A 42 -9.35 5.21 1.29
CA CYS A 42 -8.68 4.22 2.14
C CYS A 42 -7.27 4.69 2.47
N SER A 43 -6.98 4.88 3.75
CA SER A 43 -5.70 5.43 4.17
C SER A 43 -4.63 4.34 4.30
N LEU A 44 -3.39 4.70 3.95
CA LEU A 44 -2.19 3.90 4.20
C LEU A 44 -1.09 4.78 4.76
N THR A 45 -0.57 4.41 5.93
CA THR A 45 0.61 5.03 6.51
C THR A 45 1.74 4.01 6.62
N VAL A 46 2.92 4.36 6.12
CA VAL A 46 4.15 3.58 6.27
C VAL A 46 5.12 4.32 7.18
N ILE A 47 5.60 3.61 8.20
CA ILE A 47 6.50 4.14 9.23
C ILE A 47 7.85 3.44 9.12
N LYS A 48 8.92 4.22 9.17
CA LYS A 48 10.31 3.78 9.19
C LYS A 48 11.11 4.53 10.25
N ASN A 49 11.81 3.80 11.10
CA ASN A 49 12.52 4.29 12.28
C ASN A 49 11.66 5.23 13.16
N GLY A 50 10.39 4.90 13.33
CA GLY A 50 9.42 5.72 14.07
C GLY A 50 8.93 6.98 13.35
N ASN A 51 9.39 7.26 12.13
CA ASN A 51 8.94 8.39 11.31
C ASN A 51 7.97 7.92 10.23
N VAL A 52 6.92 8.69 10.00
CA VAL A 52 6.04 8.48 8.84
C VAL A 52 6.83 8.85 7.58
N VAL A 53 7.05 7.86 6.71
CA VAL A 53 7.77 8.05 5.42
C VAL A 53 6.82 8.03 4.24
N PHE A 54 5.59 7.56 4.43
CA PHE A 54 4.54 7.58 3.44
C PHE A 54 3.19 7.68 4.15
N ASP A 55 2.33 8.55 3.66
CA ASP A 55 0.96 8.70 4.13
C ASP A 55 0.11 9.17 2.94
N SER A 56 -0.88 8.37 2.56
CA SER A 56 -1.71 8.69 1.40
C SER A 56 -3.04 7.94 1.42
N ASP A 57 -4.03 8.54 0.75
CA ASP A 57 -5.36 8.00 0.57
C ASP A 57 -5.53 7.39 -0.83
N TYR A 58 -6.21 6.25 -0.88
CA TYR A 58 -6.43 5.50 -2.11
C TYR A 58 -7.89 5.45 -2.52
N ASN A 59 -8.12 5.43 -3.83
CA ASN A 59 -9.44 5.20 -4.40
C ASN A 59 -9.78 3.71 -4.37
N LYS A 60 -11.08 3.42 -4.40
CA LYS A 60 -11.61 2.06 -4.45
C LYS A 60 -11.01 1.30 -5.62
N GLY A 61 -10.52 0.09 -5.33
CA GLY A 61 -9.88 -0.80 -6.31
C GLY A 61 -8.37 -0.60 -6.45
N ALA A 62 -7.77 0.40 -5.82
CA ALA A 62 -6.31 0.50 -5.73
C ALA A 62 -5.73 -0.72 -5.01
N GLN A 63 -4.63 -1.24 -5.52
CA GLN A 63 -3.96 -2.42 -4.97
C GLN A 63 -2.58 -2.07 -4.45
N ILE A 64 -2.31 -2.45 -3.20
CA ILE A 64 -0.98 -2.42 -2.59
C ILE A 64 -0.43 -3.83 -2.60
N ARG A 65 0.86 -3.97 -2.93
CA ARG A 65 1.58 -5.25 -2.89
C ARG A 65 2.78 -5.12 -1.95
N ILE A 66 2.99 -6.10 -1.10
CA ILE A 66 4.15 -6.21 -0.22
C ILE A 66 4.90 -7.46 -0.64
N VAL A 67 6.15 -7.30 -1.03
CA VAL A 67 7.05 -8.39 -1.41
C VAL A 67 8.23 -8.33 -0.49
N GLU A 68 8.40 -9.36 0.34
CA GLU A 68 9.40 -9.39 1.42
C GLU A 68 9.26 -8.15 2.34
N ASP A 69 10.15 -7.17 2.21
CA ASP A 69 10.19 -5.91 2.98
C ASP A 69 10.01 -4.67 2.10
N VAL A 70 9.45 -4.85 0.90
CA VAL A 70 9.20 -3.77 -0.06
C VAL A 70 7.71 -3.59 -0.27
N VAL A 71 7.21 -2.37 -0.02
CA VAL A 71 5.85 -1.98 -0.37
C VAL A 71 5.84 -1.36 -1.76
N HIS A 72 5.04 -1.93 -2.64
CA HIS A 72 4.75 -1.47 -3.99
C HIS A 72 3.40 -0.76 -3.97
N LEU A 73 3.44 0.54 -4.27
CA LEU A 73 2.28 1.43 -4.19
C LEU A 73 1.76 1.78 -5.59
N PRO A 74 0.42 1.79 -5.79
CA PRO A 74 -0.17 2.07 -7.10
C PRO A 74 -0.10 3.57 -7.47
N GLU A 75 -0.24 3.87 -8.77
CA GLU A 75 -0.34 5.23 -9.30
C GLU A 75 -1.36 6.10 -8.54
N GLY A 76 -0.97 7.34 -8.19
CA GLY A 76 -1.80 8.31 -7.46
C GLY A 76 -1.35 8.59 -6.02
N ALA A 77 -0.39 7.81 -5.51
CA ALA A 77 0.30 7.99 -4.24
C ALA A 77 1.27 9.20 -4.27
N PHE A 78 0.73 10.43 -4.34
CA PHE A 78 1.54 11.62 -4.11
C PHE A 78 1.64 11.84 -2.60
N GLY A 79 2.80 11.50 -2.03
CA GLY A 79 3.18 11.98 -0.71
C GLY A 79 3.18 13.51 -0.74
N THR A 80 2.62 14.11 0.31
CA THR A 80 2.64 15.57 0.50
C THR A 80 4.04 16.05 0.86
#